data_AF-A0A4V2R4N2-F1
#
_entry.id   AF-A0A4V2R4N2-F1
#
_cell.length_a   1.000
_cell.length_b   1.000
_cell.length_c   1.000
_cell.angle_alpha   90.00
_cell.angle_beta   90.00
_cell.angle_gamma   90.00
#
_symmetry.space_group_name_H-M   'P 1'
#
loop_
_entity.id
_entity.type
_entity.pdbx_description
1 polymer ?
#
loop_
_entity_poly.entity_id
_entity_poly.type
_entity_poly.pdbx_seq_one_letter_code
_entity_poly.pdbx_strand_id
1 'polypeptide(L)'
;MRGTDETSGSLFSYVDLEERIPARHPLRKIRRVVNDALDLVSMDAEFARLYAADGRPSIAPERLLRASLIQILFSIPDAGGTYWLPRQVGFSRAMGAALFAEPVPARQAADWGMIWEAVPEAGFEAHWRTRAAQLARGPTVAYAKLKAAIRASYANDLEAQLQGACGATRDFKEGVLAFLEKRPPRFEGR
;
A
#
# COMPACT_ATOMS: atom_id res chain seq x y z
N MET A 1 -13.26 15.33 12.66
CA MET A 1 -13.11 16.73 12.23
C MET A 1 -12.40 16.79 10.86
N ARG A 2 -12.82 17.68 9.95
CA ARG A 2 -12.09 17.94 8.67
C ARG A 2 -10.78 18.69 8.96
N GLY A 3 -9.69 18.32 8.28
CA GLY A 3 -8.43 19.05 8.36
C GLY A 3 -8.41 20.32 7.51
N THR A 4 -7.46 21.20 7.77
CA THR A 4 -7.27 22.43 6.98
C THR A 4 -6.62 22.13 5.63
N ASP A 5 -7.02 22.86 4.60
CA ASP A 5 -6.33 22.87 3.30
C ASP A 5 -5.16 23.87 3.31
N GLU A 6 -4.35 23.83 4.38
CA GLU A 6 -3.19 24.69 4.50
C GLU A 6 -1.98 24.06 3.80
N THR A 7 -1.38 24.82 2.89
CA THR A 7 -0.11 24.44 2.26
C THR A 7 0.99 24.49 3.30
N SER A 8 1.43 23.32 3.74
CA SER A 8 2.69 23.22 4.48
C SER A 8 3.84 23.40 3.49
N GLY A 9 4.79 24.29 3.81
CA GLY A 9 6.04 24.45 3.05
C GLY A 9 6.93 23.20 3.14
N SER A 10 8.25 23.37 3.18
CA SER A 10 9.24 22.28 3.23
C SER A 10 9.09 21.33 4.43
N LEU A 11 8.12 20.42 4.40
CA LEU A 11 7.93 19.47 5.50
C LEU A 11 8.91 18.30 5.42
N PHE A 12 9.53 18.05 4.24
CA PHE A 12 10.45 16.94 4.00
C PHE A 12 11.55 17.18 2.94
N SER A 13 11.73 18.42 2.47
CA SER A 13 12.66 18.75 1.38
C SER A 13 13.33 20.10 1.62
N TYR A 14 14.66 20.17 1.53
CA TYR A 14 15.43 21.43 1.60
C TYR A 14 15.13 22.43 0.46
N VAL A 15 14.32 22.02 -0.52
CA VAL A 15 13.91 22.81 -1.67
C VAL A 15 12.39 22.85 -1.70
N ASP A 16 11.79 24.02 -1.90
CA ASP A 16 10.34 24.12 -2.06
C ASP A 16 9.90 23.28 -3.28
N LEU A 17 8.79 22.56 -3.16
CA LEU A 17 8.23 21.79 -4.27
C LEU A 17 7.91 22.70 -5.47
N GLU A 18 7.56 23.97 -5.21
CA GLU A 18 7.31 24.97 -6.25
C GLU A 18 8.55 25.32 -7.06
N GLU A 19 9.73 25.27 -6.45
CA GLU A 19 11.00 25.56 -7.13
C GLU A 19 11.41 24.41 -8.05
N ARG A 20 10.91 23.19 -7.81
CA ARG A 20 11.21 22.01 -8.63
C ARG A 20 10.45 21.97 -9.95
N ILE A 21 9.37 22.72 -10.09
CA ILE A 21 8.53 22.74 -11.30
C ILE A 21 8.86 24.00 -12.11
N PRO A 22 9.46 23.89 -13.32
CA PRO A 22 9.78 25.06 -14.14
C PRO A 22 8.57 25.98 -14.38
N ALA A 23 8.80 27.29 -14.48
CA ALA A 23 7.73 28.29 -14.65
C ALA A 23 6.85 28.03 -15.89
N ARG A 24 7.42 27.43 -16.94
CA ARG A 24 6.72 27.10 -18.19
C ARG A 24 6.09 25.69 -18.20
N HIS A 25 6.19 24.94 -17.11
CA HIS A 25 5.70 23.56 -17.07
C HIS A 25 4.16 23.51 -17.12
N PRO A 26 3.54 22.65 -17.97
CA PRO A 26 2.08 22.55 -18.10
C PRO A 26 1.33 22.29 -16.79
N LEU A 27 1.95 21.57 -15.84
CA LEU A 27 1.45 21.36 -14.47
C LEU A 27 1.03 22.67 -13.78
N ARG A 28 1.70 23.80 -14.05
CA ARG A 28 1.35 25.08 -13.41
C ARG A 28 0.00 25.62 -13.90
N LYS A 29 -0.39 25.34 -15.15
CA LYS A 29 -1.70 25.70 -15.68
C LYS A 29 -2.78 24.78 -15.10
N ILE A 30 -2.49 23.48 -15.06
CA ILE A 30 -3.41 22.47 -14.53
C ILE A 30 -3.66 22.71 -13.04
N ARG A 31 -2.63 22.97 -12.24
CA ARG A 31 -2.77 23.32 -10.82
C ARG A 31 -3.69 24.53 -10.61
N ARG A 32 -3.59 25.57 -11.44
CA ARG A 32 -4.49 26.73 -11.37
C ARG A 32 -5.94 26.32 -11.59
N VAL A 33 -6.22 25.62 -12.69
CA VAL A 33 -7.58 25.15 -13.01
C VAL A 33 -8.15 24.26 -11.90
N VAL A 34 -7.32 23.39 -11.33
CA VAL A 34 -7.73 22.50 -10.23
C VAL A 34 -7.99 23.29 -8.95
N ASN A 35 -7.13 24.25 -8.61
CA ASN A 35 -7.37 25.11 -7.46
C ASN A 35 -8.64 25.93 -7.64
N ASP A 36 -8.85 26.55 -8.80
CA ASP A 36 -10.07 27.32 -9.11
C ASP A 36 -11.33 26.45 -9.00
N ALA A 37 -11.25 25.17 -9.39
CA ALA A 37 -12.36 24.22 -9.26
C ALA A 37 -12.62 23.77 -7.82
N LEU A 38 -11.57 23.65 -6.99
CA LEU A 38 -11.67 23.22 -5.59
C LEU A 38 -11.99 24.38 -4.63
N ASP A 39 -11.67 25.63 -5.00
CA ASP A 39 -11.91 26.85 -4.21
C ASP A 39 -13.36 27.35 -4.30
N LEU A 40 -14.25 26.61 -4.97
CA LEU A 40 -15.68 26.87 -4.94
C LEU A 40 -16.20 26.56 -3.53
N VAL A 41 -16.57 27.62 -2.78
CA VAL A 41 -17.20 27.60 -1.45
C VAL A 41 -18.29 26.52 -1.29
N SER A 42 -18.96 26.16 -2.38
CA SER A 42 -19.93 25.05 -2.41
C SER A 42 -19.35 23.69 -2.04
N MET A 43 -18.14 23.36 -2.50
CA MET A 43 -17.48 22.07 -2.21
C MET A 43 -17.09 21.98 -0.74
N ASP A 44 -16.61 23.08 -0.16
CA ASP A 44 -16.19 23.17 1.24
C ASP A 44 -17.34 22.80 2.20
N ALA A 45 -18.52 23.37 1.95
CA ALA A 45 -19.73 23.11 2.73
C ALA A 45 -20.25 21.68 2.57
N GLU A 46 -20.19 21.09 1.37
CA GLU A 46 -20.59 19.71 1.15
C GLU A 46 -19.63 18.73 1.83
N PHE A 47 -18.32 18.93 1.68
CA PHE A 47 -17.32 18.08 2.32
C PHE A 47 -17.38 18.18 3.84
N ALA A 48 -17.56 19.38 4.39
CA ALA A 48 -17.67 19.58 5.84
C ALA A 48 -18.79 18.72 6.46
N ARG A 49 -19.92 18.54 5.75
CA ARG A 49 -21.05 17.70 6.21
C ARG A 49 -20.71 16.20 6.30
N LEU A 50 -19.70 15.74 5.56
CA LEU A 50 -19.29 14.32 5.55
C LEU A 50 -18.39 13.94 6.73
N TYR A 51 -17.88 14.92 7.49
CA TYR A 51 -16.94 14.67 8.58
C TYR A 51 -17.61 14.73 9.95
N ALA A 52 -17.21 13.81 10.83
CA ALA A 52 -17.60 13.86 12.24
C ALA A 52 -17.09 15.15 12.92
N ALA A 53 -17.90 15.70 13.83
CA ALA A 53 -17.57 16.92 14.57
C ALA A 53 -16.30 16.74 15.44
N ASP A 54 -16.12 15.56 16.02
CA ASP A 54 -15.04 15.26 16.96
C ASP A 54 -13.96 14.34 16.36
N GLY A 55 -12.84 14.20 17.08
CA GLY A 55 -11.73 13.29 16.74
C GLY A 55 -10.55 13.96 16.00
N ARG A 56 -9.56 13.14 15.64
CA ARG A 56 -8.34 13.62 14.95
C ARG A 56 -8.71 14.25 13.60
N PRO A 57 -8.11 15.40 13.22
CA PRO A 57 -8.32 15.99 11.91
C PRO A 57 -7.91 15.01 10.80
N SER A 58 -8.80 14.78 9.84
CA SER A 58 -8.50 14.01 8.62
C SER A 58 -7.71 14.86 7.63
N ILE A 59 -7.17 14.23 6.58
CA ILE A 59 -6.66 14.98 5.42
C ILE A 59 -7.85 15.64 4.72
N ALA A 60 -7.71 16.92 4.32
CA ALA A 60 -8.72 17.64 3.57
C ALA A 60 -8.97 16.97 2.18
N PRO A 61 -10.22 16.77 1.75
CA PRO A 61 -10.54 16.15 0.46
C PRO A 61 -9.84 16.79 -0.73
N GLU A 62 -9.68 18.11 -0.71
CA GLU A 62 -9.03 18.90 -1.76
C GLU A 62 -7.58 18.46 -1.95
N ARG A 63 -6.89 18.08 -0.87
CA ARG A 63 -5.52 17.55 -0.94
C ARG A 63 -5.47 16.18 -1.58
N LEU A 64 -6.46 15.32 -1.29
CA LEU A 64 -6.56 14.00 -1.92
C LEU A 64 -6.90 14.13 -3.41
N LEU A 65 -7.84 15.01 -3.78
CA LEU A 65 -8.21 15.26 -5.16
C LEU A 65 -7.04 15.84 -5.97
N ARG A 66 -6.28 16.80 -5.41
CA ARG A 66 -5.05 17.31 -6.05
C ARG A 66 -4.00 16.20 -6.24
N ALA A 67 -3.80 15.35 -5.22
CA ALA A 67 -2.88 14.22 -5.32
C ALA A 67 -3.31 13.21 -6.39
N SER A 68 -4.60 12.85 -6.42
CA SER A 68 -5.16 11.97 -7.45
C SER A 68 -5.00 12.54 -8.86
N LEU A 69 -5.21 13.84 -9.05
CA LEU A 69 -5.06 14.47 -10.37
C LEU A 69 -3.60 14.50 -10.85
N ILE A 70 -2.65 14.77 -9.95
CA ILE A 70 -1.21 14.69 -10.29
C ILE A 70 -0.84 13.24 -10.63
N GLN A 71 -1.34 12.28 -9.86
CA GLN A 71 -1.12 10.86 -10.10
C GLN A 71 -1.71 10.41 -11.44
N ILE A 72 -2.94 10.82 -11.77
CA ILE A 72 -3.60 10.47 -13.04
C ILE A 72 -2.87 11.09 -14.23
N LEU A 73 -2.42 12.33 -14.11
CA LEU A 73 -1.94 13.09 -15.27
C LEU A 73 -0.42 13.00 -15.49
N PHE A 74 0.40 12.79 -14.44
CA PHE A 74 1.85 13.02 -14.54
C PHE A 74 2.72 12.13 -13.64
N SER A 75 2.19 11.12 -12.95
CA SER A 75 2.99 10.31 -12.04
C SER A 75 2.60 8.83 -12.02
N ILE A 76 3.51 7.99 -11.58
CA ILE A 76 3.20 6.61 -11.21
C ILE A 76 2.55 6.58 -9.81
N PRO A 77 1.77 5.53 -9.47
CA PRO A 77 1.29 5.33 -8.11
C PRO A 77 2.44 5.33 -7.10
N ASP A 78 2.47 6.33 -6.22
CA ASP A 78 3.48 6.47 -5.17
C ASP A 78 3.13 5.65 -3.91
N ALA A 79 3.85 5.87 -2.79
CA ALA A 79 3.60 5.23 -1.49
C ALA A 79 3.63 3.69 -1.48
N GLY A 80 4.34 3.10 -2.46
CA GLY A 80 4.44 1.66 -2.61
C GLY A 80 3.24 1.01 -3.31
N GLY A 81 2.36 1.79 -3.97
CA GLY A 81 1.26 1.24 -4.76
C GLY A 81 1.74 0.26 -5.83
N THR A 82 2.82 0.58 -6.53
CA THR A 82 3.45 -0.31 -7.52
C THR A 82 4.09 -1.57 -6.93
N TYR A 83 4.38 -1.57 -5.62
CA TYR A 83 4.89 -2.75 -4.91
C TYR A 83 3.76 -3.59 -4.33
N TRP A 84 2.87 -2.98 -3.53
CA TRP A 84 1.83 -3.67 -2.76
C TRP A 84 0.62 -4.07 -3.59
N LEU A 85 0.14 -3.20 -4.48
CA LEU A 85 -1.10 -3.45 -5.21
C LEU A 85 -1.05 -4.72 -6.07
N PRO A 86 -0.05 -4.95 -6.95
CA PRO A 86 -0.01 -6.18 -7.74
C PRO A 86 0.16 -7.44 -6.88
N ARG A 87 0.71 -7.33 -5.67
CA ARG A 87 0.85 -8.44 -4.71
C ARG A 87 -0.45 -8.74 -3.96
N GLN A 88 -1.36 -7.78 -3.86
CA GLN A 88 -2.67 -7.94 -3.24
C GLN A 88 -3.72 -8.41 -4.26
N VAL A 89 -3.83 -7.72 -5.40
CA VAL A 89 -4.93 -7.91 -6.36
C VAL A 89 -4.55 -8.64 -7.63
N GLY A 90 -3.26 -8.96 -7.81
CA GLY A 90 -2.70 -9.51 -9.04
C GLY A 90 -2.38 -8.45 -10.11
N PHE A 91 -1.53 -8.83 -11.07
CA PHE A 91 -0.97 -7.90 -12.05
C PHE A 91 -2.04 -7.18 -12.89
N SER A 92 -3.00 -7.91 -13.47
CA SER A 92 -3.97 -7.33 -14.40
C SER A 92 -4.88 -6.30 -13.74
N ARG A 93 -5.37 -6.59 -12.53
CA ARG A 93 -6.21 -5.65 -11.76
C ARG A 93 -5.41 -4.44 -11.30
N ALA A 94 -4.17 -4.64 -10.85
CA ALA A 94 -3.29 -3.54 -10.47
C ALA A 94 -2.96 -2.62 -11.66
N MET A 95 -2.71 -3.19 -12.83
CA MET A 95 -2.44 -2.44 -14.06
C MET A 95 -3.67 -1.64 -14.49
N GLY A 96 -4.85 -2.28 -14.52
CA GLY A 96 -6.10 -1.58 -14.84
C GLY A 96 -6.41 -0.44 -13.86
N ALA A 97 -6.30 -0.71 -12.55
CA ALA A 97 -6.51 0.31 -11.52
C ALA A 97 -5.52 1.49 -11.64
N ALA A 98 -4.26 1.21 -11.97
CA ALA A 98 -3.24 2.25 -12.14
C ALA A 98 -3.43 3.07 -13.43
N LEU A 99 -3.87 2.45 -14.53
CA LEU A 99 -4.01 3.11 -15.83
C LEU A 99 -5.31 3.89 -15.98
N PHE A 100 -6.41 3.35 -15.45
CA PHE A 100 -7.76 3.92 -15.65
C PHE A 100 -8.26 4.73 -14.46
N ALA A 101 -7.64 4.57 -13.28
CA ALA A 101 -7.99 5.29 -12.06
C ALA A 101 -9.50 5.25 -11.71
N GLU A 102 -10.16 4.14 -12.06
CA GLU A 102 -11.58 3.95 -11.77
C GLU A 102 -11.80 3.71 -10.26
N PRO A 103 -12.86 4.28 -9.67
CA PRO A 103 -13.21 4.00 -8.28
C PRO A 103 -13.50 2.50 -8.06
N VAL A 104 -12.88 1.91 -7.04
CA VAL A 104 -13.16 0.52 -6.61
C VAL A 104 -14.08 0.56 -5.39
N PRO A 105 -15.35 0.10 -5.50
CA PRO A 105 -16.27 0.03 -4.36
C PRO A 105 -15.74 -0.88 -3.24
N ALA A 106 -16.08 -0.58 -1.99
CA ALA A 106 -15.56 -1.30 -0.82
C ALA A 106 -15.74 -2.83 -0.88
N ARG A 107 -16.90 -3.32 -1.36
CA ARG A 107 -17.14 -4.76 -1.53
C ARG A 107 -16.17 -5.38 -2.54
N GLN A 108 -16.00 -4.74 -3.69
CA GLN A 108 -15.06 -5.17 -4.71
C GLN A 108 -13.61 -5.12 -4.19
N ALA A 109 -13.26 -4.10 -3.40
CA ALA A 109 -11.94 -4.00 -2.78
C ALA A 109 -11.67 -5.16 -1.81
N ALA A 110 -12.68 -5.63 -1.07
CA ALA A 110 -12.58 -6.82 -0.22
C ALA A 110 -12.45 -8.11 -1.07
N ASP A 111 -13.26 -8.26 -2.11
CA ASP A 111 -13.21 -9.41 -3.02
C ASP A 111 -11.86 -9.51 -3.76
N TRP A 112 -11.23 -8.37 -4.03
CA TRP A 112 -9.91 -8.29 -4.66
C TRP A 112 -8.76 -8.49 -3.67
N GLY A 113 -9.01 -8.42 -2.36
CA GLY A 113 -7.98 -8.51 -1.32
C GLY A 113 -7.22 -7.20 -1.05
N MET A 114 -7.73 -6.05 -1.51
CA MET A 114 -7.19 -4.72 -1.17
C MET A 114 -7.44 -4.35 0.28
N ILE A 115 -8.59 -4.78 0.81
CA ILE A 115 -8.98 -4.63 2.21
C ILE A 115 -9.44 -5.98 2.75
N TRP A 116 -9.47 -6.11 4.08
CA TRP A 116 -9.84 -7.37 4.74
C TRP A 116 -11.35 -7.62 4.73
N GLU A 117 -12.17 -6.60 5.01
CA GLU A 117 -13.62 -6.74 5.10
C GLU A 117 -14.33 -5.43 4.71
N ALA A 118 -15.51 -5.56 4.09
CA ALA A 118 -16.42 -4.47 3.81
C ALA A 118 -17.76 -4.77 4.49
N VAL A 119 -18.23 -3.85 5.32
CA VAL A 119 -19.50 -4.00 6.06
C VAL A 119 -20.45 -2.85 5.73
N PRO A 120 -21.77 -3.04 5.89
CA PRO A 120 -22.73 -1.95 5.75
C PRO A 120 -22.43 -0.80 6.71
N GLU A 121 -22.83 0.41 6.32
CA GLU A 121 -22.73 1.60 7.19
C GLU A 121 -23.50 1.40 8.49
N ALA A 122 -24.69 0.80 8.40
CA ALA A 122 -25.47 0.38 9.56
C ALA A 122 -24.66 -0.61 10.40
N GLY A 123 -24.26 -0.18 11.61
CA GLY A 123 -23.47 -0.98 12.54
C GLY A 123 -21.95 -0.96 12.30
N PHE A 124 -21.45 -0.18 11.33
CA PHE A 124 -20.01 -0.05 11.06
C PHE A 124 -19.21 0.29 12.32
N GLU A 125 -19.70 1.24 13.11
CA GLU A 125 -19.01 1.68 14.33
C GLU A 125 -18.87 0.56 15.37
N ALA A 126 -19.97 -0.14 15.65
CA ALA A 126 -19.97 -1.26 16.58
C ALA A 126 -19.04 -2.39 16.11
N HIS A 127 -19.03 -2.66 14.81
CA HIS A 127 -18.21 -3.70 14.19
C HIS A 127 -16.71 -3.43 14.36
N TRP A 128 -16.21 -2.26 13.92
CA TRP A 128 -14.77 -1.98 14.01
C TRP A 128 -14.31 -1.85 15.47
N ARG A 129 -15.15 -1.30 16.37
CA ARG A 129 -14.83 -1.22 17.80
C ARG A 129 -14.68 -2.60 18.44
N THR A 130 -15.55 -3.54 18.06
CA THR A 130 -15.47 -4.93 18.52
C THR A 130 -14.15 -5.58 18.08
N ARG A 131 -13.76 -5.40 16.81
CA ARG A 131 -12.47 -5.89 16.28
C ARG A 131 -11.28 -5.25 16.99
N ALA A 132 -11.30 -3.93 17.18
CA ALA A 132 -10.23 -3.23 17.88
C ALA A 132 -10.08 -3.72 19.32
N ALA A 133 -11.20 -3.91 20.03
CA ALA A 133 -11.20 -4.45 21.39
C ALA A 133 -10.69 -5.90 21.44
N GLN A 134 -10.95 -6.71 20.41
CA GLN A 134 -10.38 -8.06 20.30
C GLN A 134 -8.85 -8.01 20.13
N LEU A 135 -8.34 -7.15 19.25
CA LEU A 135 -6.89 -7.01 19.03
C LEU A 135 -6.18 -6.44 20.26
N ALA A 136 -6.78 -5.46 20.93
CA ALA A 136 -6.23 -4.84 22.13
C ALA A 136 -6.11 -5.82 23.32
N ARG A 137 -6.98 -6.83 23.39
CA ARG A 137 -6.96 -7.89 24.41
C ARG A 137 -6.14 -9.12 24.00
N GLY A 138 -5.61 -9.15 22.78
CA GLY A 138 -4.82 -10.27 22.27
C GLY A 138 -3.33 -10.18 22.61
N PRO A 139 -2.54 -11.19 22.20
CA PRO A 139 -1.09 -11.20 22.41
C PRO A 139 -0.38 -10.20 21.50
N THR A 140 -0.35 -8.92 21.89
CA THR A 140 0.15 -7.80 21.06
C THR A 140 1.60 -7.98 20.59
N VAL A 141 2.47 -8.61 21.41
CA VAL A 141 3.84 -8.97 21.02
C VAL A 141 3.84 -10.02 19.89
N ALA A 142 3.00 -11.05 19.99
CA ALA A 142 2.89 -12.05 18.94
C ALA A 142 2.33 -11.45 17.66
N TYR A 143 1.33 -10.56 17.74
CA TYR A 143 0.81 -9.83 16.58
C TYR A 143 1.86 -8.94 15.91
N ALA A 144 2.69 -8.26 16.69
CA ALA A 144 3.79 -7.45 16.15
C ALA A 144 4.81 -8.33 15.40
N LYS A 145 5.21 -9.46 16.01
CA LYS A 145 6.13 -10.43 15.37
C LYS A 145 5.52 -11.07 14.12
N LEU A 146 4.24 -11.44 14.16
CA LEU A 146 3.50 -11.96 13.02
C LEU A 146 3.48 -10.95 11.87
N LYS A 147 3.15 -9.69 12.17
CA LYS A 147 3.15 -8.61 11.17
C LYS A 147 4.53 -8.39 10.56
N ALA A 148 5.60 -8.47 11.36
CA ALA A 148 6.97 -8.39 10.87
C ALA A 148 7.31 -9.58 9.94
N ALA A 149 6.97 -10.81 10.35
CA ALA A 149 7.23 -12.01 9.56
C ALA A 149 6.47 -12.02 8.22
N ILE A 150 5.19 -11.66 8.23
CA ILE A 150 4.39 -11.55 6.99
C ILE A 150 4.95 -10.49 6.05
N ARG A 151 5.41 -9.34 6.57
CA ARG A 151 6.02 -8.30 5.74
C ARG A 151 7.37 -8.73 5.17
N ALA A 152 8.16 -9.43 5.97
CA ALA A 152 9.42 -10.01 5.52
C ALA A 152 9.17 -11.05 4.41
N SER A 153 8.03 -11.74 4.42
CA SER A 153 7.71 -12.86 3.51
C SER A 153 8.04 -12.64 2.04
N TYR A 154 7.86 -11.41 1.57
CA TYR A 154 8.10 -11.02 0.18
C TYR A 154 9.58 -10.86 -0.20
N ALA A 155 10.48 -10.81 0.79
CA ALA A 155 11.92 -10.77 0.65
C ALA A 155 12.59 -12.03 1.22
N ASN A 156 11.81 -13.03 1.63
CA ASN A 156 12.35 -14.29 2.12
C ASN A 156 13.05 -15.03 0.99
N ASP A 157 14.28 -15.44 1.25
CA ASP A 157 15.06 -16.33 0.40
C ASP A 157 14.94 -17.78 0.88
N LEU A 158 13.82 -18.16 1.50
CA LEU A 158 13.64 -19.49 2.13
C LEU A 158 13.99 -20.64 1.19
N GLU A 159 13.65 -20.54 -0.09
CA GLU A 159 14.07 -21.53 -1.09
C GLU A 159 15.60 -21.59 -1.25
N ALA A 160 16.28 -20.45 -1.35
CA ALA A 160 17.74 -20.40 -1.39
C ALA A 160 18.38 -20.90 -0.09
N GLN A 161 17.77 -20.62 1.07
CA GLN A 161 18.22 -21.12 2.37
C GLN A 161 18.08 -22.65 2.44
N LEU A 162 16.93 -23.19 2.03
CA LEU A 162 16.68 -24.64 2.00
C LEU A 162 17.58 -25.32 0.96
N GLN A 163 17.77 -24.72 -0.21
CA GLN A 163 18.69 -25.22 -1.24
C GLN A 163 20.15 -25.20 -0.75
N GLY A 164 20.55 -24.16 -0.03
CA GLY A 164 21.86 -24.08 0.62
C GLY A 164 22.04 -25.14 1.71
N ALA A 165 21.01 -25.36 2.54
CA ALA A 165 21.01 -26.42 3.55
C ALA A 165 21.12 -27.81 2.92
N CYS A 166 20.35 -28.09 1.86
CA CYS A 166 20.48 -29.31 1.07
C CYS A 166 21.88 -29.43 0.48
N GLY A 167 22.43 -28.36 -0.11
CA GLY A 167 23.79 -28.33 -0.67
C GLY A 167 24.91 -28.61 0.34
N ALA A 168 24.67 -28.33 1.62
CA ALA A 168 25.63 -28.57 2.69
C ALA A 168 25.62 -30.03 3.21
N THR A 169 24.59 -30.82 2.89
CA THR A 169 24.46 -32.22 3.33
C THR A 169 25.55 -33.12 2.74
N ARG A 170 25.85 -34.22 3.43
CA ARG A 170 26.73 -35.26 2.89
C ARG A 170 26.09 -35.92 1.67
N ASP A 171 24.76 -36.05 1.68
CA ASP A 171 24.00 -36.60 0.58
C ASP A 171 24.14 -35.80 -0.71
N PHE A 172 24.20 -34.47 -0.63
CA PHE A 172 24.46 -33.65 -1.81
C PHE A 172 25.86 -33.91 -2.39
N LYS A 173 26.89 -33.99 -1.53
CA LYS A 173 28.26 -34.32 -1.97
C LYS A 173 28.34 -35.72 -2.57
N GLU A 174 27.69 -36.70 -1.94
CA GLU A 174 27.61 -38.08 -2.44
C GLU A 174 26.88 -38.15 -3.79
N GLY A 175 25.78 -37.42 -3.95
CA GLY A 175 25.07 -37.34 -5.22
C GLY A 175 25.95 -36.82 -6.36
N VAL A 176 26.72 -35.76 -6.10
CA VAL A 176 27.67 -35.21 -7.08
C VAL A 176 28.80 -36.19 -7.39
N LEU A 177 29.41 -36.80 -6.38
CA LEU A 177 30.51 -37.76 -6.57
C LEU A 177 30.05 -39.02 -7.31
N ALA A 178 28.94 -39.61 -6.89
CA ALA A 178 28.37 -40.79 -7.53
C ALA A 178 28.03 -40.54 -9.01
N PHE A 179 27.51 -39.35 -9.33
CA PHE A 179 27.26 -38.94 -10.71
C PHE A 179 28.55 -38.85 -11.53
N LEU A 180 29.58 -38.18 -11.01
CA LEU A 180 30.89 -38.05 -11.68
C LEU A 180 31.57 -39.42 -11.88
N GLU A 181 31.47 -40.30 -10.89
CA GLU A 181 32.03 -41.65 -10.89
C GLU A 181 31.15 -42.67 -11.63
N LYS A 182 29.97 -42.26 -12.13
CA LYS A 182 28.98 -43.12 -12.84
C LYS A 182 28.59 -44.36 -12.04
N ARG A 183 28.41 -44.21 -10.72
CA ARG A 183 27.93 -45.27 -9.83
C ARG A 183 26.61 -44.89 -9.16
N PRO A 184 25.83 -45.85 -8.64
CA PRO A 184 24.66 -45.53 -7.82
C PRO A 184 25.06 -44.77 -6.53
N PRO A 185 24.32 -43.70 -6.15
CA PRO A 185 24.56 -42.98 -4.90
C PRO A 185 24.07 -43.75 -3.67
N ARG A 186 24.70 -43.50 -2.52
CA ARG A 186 24.32 -44.06 -1.21
C ARG A 186 23.98 -42.94 -0.22
N PHE A 187 22.72 -42.56 -0.15
CA PHE A 187 22.24 -41.50 0.74
C PHE A 187 22.09 -41.98 2.20
N GLU A 188 22.43 -41.10 3.14
CA GLU A 188 22.44 -41.34 4.60
C GLU A 188 21.48 -40.42 5.37
N GLY A 189 20.87 -39.41 4.72
CA GLY A 189 19.91 -38.48 5.33
C GLY A 189 20.54 -37.39 6.21
N ARG A 190 21.79 -37.00 5.94
CA ARG A 190 22.57 -36.02 6.73
C ARG A 190 23.60 -35.28 5.91
#